data_AF-A0A950NGQ0-F1
#
_entry.id   AF-A0A950NGQ0-F1
#
_cell.length_a   1.000
_cell.length_b   1.000
_cell.length_c   1.000
_cell.angle_alpha   90.00
_cell.angle_beta   90.00
_cell.angle_gamma   90.00
#
_symmetry.space_group_name_H-M   'P 1'
#
loop_
_entity.id
_entity.type
_entity.pdbx_description
1 polymer ?
#
loop_
_entity_poly.entity_id
_entity_poly.type
_entity_poly.pdbx_seq_one_letter_code
_entity_poly.pdbx_strand_id
1 'polypeptide(L)'
;MRRPARVPGVLGATLAVALLGAACGTQRISVPTSQPALHRGAVLFQQRCSGCHTLSYAATFGSASSVFTAEFNNGPNFNVRCERPAIRVLYAIENGGFSGAIMPQNIVVGRDAIDVAKFVSTYSGRQGPKLPGIVACKNRPLGSIPSPAAAGTSAAATTSAGAGKTTTSGGGSSGKSGPHHSKTRS
;
A
#
# COMPACT_ATOMS: atom_id res chain seq x y z
N MET A 1 70.71 21.54 -35.28
CA MET A 1 69.40 21.18 -35.86
C MET A 1 68.58 20.42 -34.82
N ARG A 2 67.30 20.77 -34.67
CA ARG A 2 66.17 20.04 -34.05
C ARG A 2 66.13 19.84 -32.52
N ARG A 3 65.28 20.63 -31.85
CA ARG A 3 64.52 20.23 -30.65
C ARG A 3 63.16 19.64 -31.10
N PRO A 4 62.63 18.63 -30.40
CA PRO A 4 61.29 18.75 -29.81
C PRO A 4 61.23 18.08 -28.41
N ALA A 5 60.83 18.73 -27.32
CA ALA A 5 59.54 19.33 -26.97
C ALA A 5 58.38 18.31 -26.82
N ARG A 6 57.88 18.22 -25.57
CA ARG A 6 56.51 17.90 -25.11
C ARG A 6 56.18 16.44 -24.76
N VAL A 7 56.29 16.12 -23.46
CA VAL A 7 55.38 15.19 -22.79
C VAL A 7 54.83 15.84 -21.51
N PRO A 8 53.74 16.63 -21.60
CA PRO A 8 52.83 16.74 -20.48
C PRO A 8 51.41 16.47 -21.01
N GLY A 9 51.04 15.21 -21.14
CA GLY A 9 49.78 14.83 -21.78
C GLY A 9 49.08 13.63 -21.16
N VAL A 10 49.48 13.17 -19.98
CA VAL A 10 48.90 11.95 -19.38
C VAL A 10 48.12 12.23 -18.07
N LEU A 11 48.26 13.42 -17.47
CA LEU A 11 47.55 13.75 -16.22
C LEU A 11 46.14 14.36 -16.40
N GLY A 12 45.74 14.73 -17.62
CA GLY A 12 44.44 15.35 -17.89
C GLY A 12 43.30 14.37 -18.18
N ALA A 13 43.60 13.09 -18.42
CA ALA A 13 42.63 12.11 -18.90
C ALA A 13 41.85 11.39 -17.79
N THR A 14 42.25 11.51 -16.52
CA THR A 14 41.61 10.79 -15.40
C THR A 14 40.43 11.53 -14.77
N LEU A 15 40.30 12.86 -14.96
CA LEU A 15 39.20 13.63 -14.35
C LEU A 15 37.88 13.59 -15.14
N ALA A 16 37.88 13.16 -16.39
CA ALA A 16 36.68 13.21 -17.25
C ALA A 16 35.70 12.03 -17.05
N VAL A 17 36.13 10.92 -16.43
CA VAL A 17 35.30 9.71 -16.28
C VAL A 17 34.41 9.76 -15.03
N ALA A 18 34.70 10.62 -14.05
CA ALA A 18 33.94 10.69 -12.80
C ALA A 18 32.55 11.34 -12.92
N LEU A 19 32.22 12.00 -14.04
CA LEU A 19 30.97 12.74 -14.21
C LEU A 19 29.84 11.93 -14.88
N LEU A 20 30.09 10.71 -15.37
CA LEU A 20 29.06 9.89 -16.04
C LEU A 20 28.26 8.99 -15.08
N GLY A 21 28.55 9.00 -13.77
CA GLY A 21 27.87 8.17 -12.78
C GLY A 21 26.51 8.71 -12.28
N ALA A 22 26.10 9.93 -12.63
CA ALA A 22 24.94 10.58 -12.03
C ALA A 22 23.56 10.24 -12.66
N ALA A 23 23.50 9.34 -13.65
CA ALA A 23 22.26 9.05 -14.38
C ALA A 23 21.34 8.02 -13.71
N CYS A 24 21.77 7.32 -12.65
CA CYS A 24 20.93 6.40 -11.90
C CYS A 24 20.06 7.17 -10.88
N GLY A 25 19.14 8.04 -11.35
CA GLY A 25 18.30 8.84 -10.44
C GLY A 25 17.38 9.89 -11.06
N THR A 26 17.11 9.80 -12.37
CA THR A 26 16.31 10.82 -13.09
C THR A 26 14.81 10.69 -12.83
N GLN A 27 14.31 9.53 -12.43
CA GLN A 27 12.90 9.38 -12.05
C GLN A 27 12.64 9.95 -10.64
N ARG A 28 11.76 10.95 -10.59
CA ARG A 28 11.35 11.64 -9.36
C ARG A 28 9.87 11.38 -9.06
N ILE A 29 9.49 11.53 -7.79
CA ILE A 29 8.10 11.54 -7.36
C ILE A 29 7.40 12.70 -8.07
N SER A 30 6.29 12.41 -8.76
CA SER A 30 5.54 13.41 -9.55
C SER A 30 4.28 13.91 -8.84
N VAL A 31 4.08 13.49 -7.59
CA VAL A 31 3.02 14.03 -6.73
C VAL A 31 3.40 15.45 -6.29
N PRO A 32 2.53 16.46 -6.41
CA PRO A 32 2.84 17.81 -5.95
C PRO A 32 3.03 17.90 -4.43
N THR A 33 4.00 18.68 -3.98
CA THR A 33 4.25 18.95 -2.55
C THR A 33 3.13 19.73 -1.87
N SER A 34 2.30 20.45 -2.65
CA SER A 34 1.08 21.10 -2.18
C SER A 34 -0.01 20.14 -1.71
N GLN A 35 0.14 18.82 -1.95
CA GLN A 35 -0.73 17.76 -1.46
C GLN A 35 0.04 16.91 -0.43
N PRO A 36 0.25 17.41 0.80
CA PRO A 36 1.26 16.87 1.73
C PRO A 36 1.04 15.39 2.08
N ALA A 37 -0.20 14.97 2.30
CA ALA A 37 -0.52 13.58 2.61
C ALA A 37 -0.22 12.63 1.42
N LEU A 38 -0.56 13.04 0.19
CA LEU A 38 -0.29 12.23 -0.99
C LEU A 38 1.21 12.21 -1.34
N HIS A 39 1.88 13.34 -1.18
CA HIS A 39 3.32 13.42 -1.40
C HIS A 39 4.07 12.56 -0.39
N ARG A 40 3.72 12.64 0.90
CA ARG A 40 4.28 11.79 1.95
C ARG A 40 4.01 10.31 1.66
N GLY A 41 2.79 9.96 1.28
CA GLY A 41 2.45 8.61 0.85
C GLY A 41 3.29 8.11 -0.33
N ALA A 42 3.58 8.97 -1.32
CA ALA A 42 4.45 8.63 -2.45
C ALA A 42 5.91 8.40 -2.03
N VAL A 43 6.44 9.25 -1.14
CA VAL A 43 7.79 9.10 -0.58
C VAL A 43 7.91 7.78 0.18
N LEU A 44 6.97 7.49 1.06
CA LEU A 44 6.95 6.25 1.84
C LEU A 44 6.81 5.03 0.93
N PHE A 45 5.93 5.09 -0.07
CA PHE A 45 5.79 4.03 -1.05
C PHE A 45 7.09 3.77 -1.80
N GLN A 46 7.79 4.81 -2.23
CA GLN A 46 9.10 4.68 -2.87
C GLN A 46 10.13 4.02 -1.94
N GLN A 47 10.15 4.41 -0.66
CA GLN A 47 11.12 3.90 0.31
C GLN A 47 10.84 2.47 0.77
N ARG A 48 9.56 2.06 0.80
CA ARG A 48 9.14 0.81 1.45
C ARG A 48 8.58 -0.23 0.49
N CYS A 49 7.96 0.19 -0.61
CA CYS A 49 7.21 -0.72 -1.49
C CYS A 49 7.86 -0.88 -2.89
N SER A 50 8.87 -0.08 -3.22
CA SER A 50 9.45 0.01 -4.56
C SER A 50 10.10 -1.27 -5.07
N GLY A 51 10.59 -2.14 -4.17
CA GLY A 51 11.26 -3.38 -4.55
C GLY A 51 10.34 -4.40 -5.22
N CYS A 52 9.05 -4.40 -4.85
CA CYS A 52 8.08 -5.36 -5.39
C CYS A 52 7.06 -4.69 -6.31
N HIS A 53 6.78 -3.40 -6.15
CA HIS A 53 5.69 -2.74 -6.85
C HIS A 53 6.13 -1.67 -7.82
N THR A 54 5.39 -1.57 -8.92
CA THR A 54 5.51 -0.51 -9.91
C THR A 54 4.38 0.49 -9.77
N LEU A 55 4.73 1.76 -9.58
CA LEU A 55 3.85 2.91 -9.61
C LEU A 55 4.65 4.16 -10.01
N SER A 56 4.40 4.68 -11.21
CA SER A 56 5.20 5.73 -11.84
C SER A 56 5.15 7.05 -11.07
N TYR A 57 4.04 7.34 -10.39
CA TYR A 57 3.89 8.55 -9.56
C TYR A 57 4.82 8.58 -8.35
N ALA A 58 5.27 7.42 -7.88
CA ALA A 58 6.31 7.29 -6.86
C ALA A 58 7.69 6.93 -7.44
N ALA A 59 7.86 6.96 -8.76
CA ALA A 59 9.09 6.54 -9.43
C ALA A 59 9.56 5.14 -9.01
N THR A 60 8.65 4.16 -9.01
CA THR A 60 8.92 2.77 -8.61
C THR A 60 8.66 1.80 -9.76
N PHE A 61 9.49 0.76 -9.85
CA PHE A 61 9.54 -0.16 -11.00
C PHE A 61 9.79 -1.63 -10.59
N GLY A 62 9.35 -2.04 -9.40
CA GLY A 62 9.64 -3.38 -8.84
C GLY A 62 8.74 -4.52 -9.30
N SER A 63 7.65 -4.23 -10.02
CA SER A 63 6.81 -5.29 -10.60
C SER A 63 7.48 -5.93 -11.79
N ALA A 64 7.14 -7.20 -12.04
CA ALA A 64 7.52 -7.88 -13.26
C ALA A 64 7.08 -7.10 -14.51
N SER A 65 7.95 -7.06 -15.52
CA SER A 65 7.69 -6.40 -16.80
C SER A 65 6.73 -7.20 -17.69
N SER A 66 6.67 -8.52 -17.51
CA SER A 66 5.76 -9.43 -18.18
C SER A 66 5.38 -10.58 -17.27
N VAL A 67 4.36 -11.35 -17.67
CA VAL A 67 3.98 -12.58 -16.95
C VAL A 67 5.05 -13.67 -16.99
N PHE A 68 5.92 -13.67 -18.00
CA PHE A 68 6.98 -14.67 -18.16
C PHE A 68 8.23 -14.36 -17.32
N THR A 69 8.36 -13.11 -16.88
CA THR A 69 9.46 -12.62 -16.04
C THR A 69 9.00 -12.36 -14.60
N ALA A 70 7.81 -12.86 -14.26
CA ALA A 70 7.25 -12.70 -12.94
C ALA A 70 7.82 -13.74 -11.98
N GLU A 71 8.56 -13.26 -11.00
CA GLU A 71 8.95 -14.03 -9.83
C GLU A 71 7.81 -14.07 -8.82
N PHE A 72 7.84 -15.10 -7.98
CA PHE A 72 6.83 -15.29 -6.93
C PHE A 72 6.67 -14.06 -6.03
N ASN A 73 7.76 -13.35 -5.73
CA ASN A 73 7.77 -12.19 -4.86
C ASN A 73 7.49 -10.85 -5.56
N ASN A 74 7.24 -10.83 -6.88
CA ASN A 74 6.87 -9.59 -7.55
C ASN A 74 5.47 -9.14 -7.12
N GLY A 75 5.37 -7.86 -6.75
CA GLY A 75 4.11 -7.22 -6.46
C GLY A 75 3.41 -6.72 -7.73
N PRO A 76 2.08 -6.49 -7.66
CA PRO A 76 1.32 -5.94 -8.78
C PRO A 76 1.82 -4.59 -9.27
N ASN A 77 1.70 -4.38 -10.58
CA ASN A 77 1.93 -3.11 -11.25
C ASN A 77 0.70 -2.20 -11.10
N PHE A 78 0.79 -1.22 -10.20
CA PHE A 78 -0.30 -0.29 -9.90
C PHE A 78 -0.48 0.80 -10.96
N ASN A 79 0.40 0.94 -11.95
CA ASN A 79 0.12 1.83 -13.08
C ASN A 79 -1.14 1.37 -13.82
N VAL A 80 -1.29 0.06 -13.98
CA VAL A 80 -2.40 -0.56 -14.73
C VAL A 80 -3.48 -1.14 -13.83
N ARG A 81 -3.09 -1.71 -12.69
CA ARG A 81 -4.03 -2.30 -11.73
C ARG A 81 -4.67 -1.22 -10.88
N CYS A 82 -6.00 -1.17 -10.87
CA CYS A 82 -6.77 -0.27 -10.00
C CYS A 82 -6.81 -0.81 -8.56
N GLU A 83 -6.57 0.05 -7.57
CA GLU A 83 -6.56 -0.33 -6.16
C GLU A 83 -7.42 0.66 -5.35
N ARG A 84 -8.74 0.45 -5.40
CA ARG A 84 -9.77 1.27 -4.73
C ARG A 84 -10.86 0.35 -4.13
N PRO A 85 -11.52 0.74 -3.03
CA PRO A 85 -11.30 1.95 -2.21
C PRO A 85 -10.02 1.91 -1.36
N ALA A 86 -9.63 3.06 -0.81
CA ALA A 86 -8.41 3.25 -0.01
C ALA A 86 -8.33 2.31 1.21
N ILE A 87 -9.48 1.93 1.79
CA ILE A 87 -9.53 0.97 2.92
C ILE A 87 -9.03 -0.44 2.54
N ARG A 88 -9.22 -0.87 1.28
CA ARG A 88 -8.69 -2.16 0.78
C ARG A 88 -7.15 -2.14 0.77
N VAL A 89 -6.59 -0.99 0.40
CA VAL A 89 -5.14 -0.79 0.35
C VAL A 89 -4.57 -0.77 1.75
N LEU A 90 -5.23 -0.06 2.67
CA LEU A 90 -4.81 -0.03 4.07
C LEU A 90 -4.81 -1.44 4.67
N TYR A 91 -5.87 -2.20 4.43
CA TYR A 91 -5.94 -3.60 4.85
C TYR A 91 -4.75 -4.41 4.31
N ALA A 92 -4.42 -4.28 3.03
CA ALA A 92 -3.27 -4.98 2.45
C ALA A 92 -1.94 -4.56 3.08
N ILE A 93 -1.75 -3.28 3.43
CA ILE A 93 -0.55 -2.79 4.11
C ILE A 93 -0.42 -3.38 5.52
N GLU A 94 -1.52 -3.46 6.26
CA GLU A 94 -1.54 -3.98 7.62
C GLU A 94 -1.38 -5.51 7.66
N ASN A 95 -1.94 -6.21 6.67
CA ASN A 95 -2.06 -7.68 6.68
C ASN A 95 -1.13 -8.42 5.70
N GLY A 96 -0.27 -7.70 4.98
CA GLY A 96 0.73 -8.32 4.11
C GLY A 96 0.15 -8.78 2.77
N GLY A 97 -0.68 -7.93 2.18
CA GLY A 97 -1.53 -8.27 1.04
C GLY A 97 -2.81 -8.99 1.47
N PHE A 98 -3.60 -9.44 0.49
CA PHE A 98 -4.85 -10.16 0.75
C PHE A 98 -4.64 -11.62 1.16
N SER A 99 -3.45 -12.17 0.91
CA SER A 99 -3.08 -13.53 1.33
C SER A 99 -2.13 -13.56 2.53
N GLY A 100 -1.47 -12.45 2.87
CA GLY A 100 -0.47 -12.40 3.93
C GLY A 100 0.85 -13.13 3.64
N ALA A 101 0.99 -13.77 2.47
CA ALA A 101 2.06 -14.75 2.23
C ALA A 101 3.36 -14.16 1.64
N ILE A 102 3.28 -13.01 0.97
CA ILE A 102 4.39 -12.49 0.12
C ILE A 102 4.75 -11.06 0.49
N MET A 103 3.74 -10.20 0.62
CA MET A 103 3.95 -8.83 1.03
C MET A 103 4.12 -8.78 2.57
N PRO A 104 5.15 -8.11 3.11
CA PRO A 104 5.32 -8.01 4.55
C PRO A 104 4.16 -7.25 5.21
N GLN A 105 3.74 -7.73 6.38
CA GLN A 105 2.77 -7.05 7.24
C GLN A 105 3.37 -5.79 7.85
N ASN A 106 2.53 -4.77 8.06
CA ASN A 106 2.86 -3.56 8.83
C ASN A 106 4.14 -2.84 8.33
N ILE A 107 4.42 -2.90 7.03
CA ILE A 107 5.61 -2.27 6.43
C ILE A 107 5.66 -0.75 6.65
N VAL A 108 4.48 -0.15 6.81
CA VAL A 108 4.24 1.18 7.37
C VAL A 108 3.01 1.06 8.29
N VAL A 109 2.89 1.93 9.29
CA VAL A 109 1.83 1.86 10.30
C VAL A 109 1.19 3.22 10.56
N GLY A 110 0.04 3.21 11.23
CA GLY A 110 -0.63 4.42 11.71
C GLY A 110 -0.88 5.42 10.59
N ARG A 111 -0.47 6.68 10.79
CA ARG A 111 -0.75 7.72 9.81
C ARG A 111 -0.02 7.52 8.48
N ASP A 112 1.19 6.97 8.52
CA ASP A 112 1.99 6.70 7.34
C ASP A 112 1.32 5.64 6.46
N ALA A 113 0.73 4.59 7.05
CA ALA A 113 -0.06 3.60 6.33
C ALA A 113 -1.27 4.21 5.62
N ILE A 114 -1.98 5.12 6.30
CA ILE A 114 -3.13 5.84 5.74
C ILE A 114 -2.71 6.72 4.56
N ASP A 115 -1.60 7.44 4.69
CA ASP A 115 -1.11 8.33 3.63
C ASP A 115 -0.64 7.52 2.41
N VAL A 116 0.02 6.38 2.61
CA VAL A 116 0.36 5.43 1.53
C VAL A 116 -0.91 4.85 0.89
N ALA A 117 -1.90 4.42 1.67
CA ALA A 117 -3.17 3.88 1.16
C ALA A 117 -3.93 4.91 0.30
N LYS A 118 -3.97 6.18 0.75
CA LYS A 118 -4.56 7.28 -0.03
C LYS A 118 -3.78 7.56 -1.31
N PHE A 119 -2.46 7.56 -1.24
CA PHE A 119 -1.60 7.74 -2.41
C PHE A 119 -1.85 6.65 -3.47
N VAL A 120 -1.72 5.37 -3.10
CA VAL A 120 -1.91 4.23 -4.01
C VAL A 120 -3.32 4.23 -4.59
N SER A 121 -4.35 4.45 -3.78
CA SER A 121 -5.73 4.50 -4.29
C SER A 121 -6.01 5.70 -5.20
N THR A 122 -5.34 6.83 -4.99
CA THR A 122 -5.49 8.02 -5.84
C THR A 122 -4.83 7.86 -7.22
N TYR A 123 -3.68 7.18 -7.28
CA TYR A 123 -2.85 7.13 -8.49
C TYR A 123 -2.86 5.79 -9.23
N SER A 124 -3.38 4.73 -8.62
CA SER A 124 -3.47 3.41 -9.25
C SER A 124 -4.38 3.38 -10.48
N GLY A 125 -4.06 2.47 -11.41
CA GLY A 125 -4.87 2.18 -12.60
C GLY A 125 -4.95 3.30 -13.64
N ARG A 126 -4.15 4.36 -13.54
CA ARG A 126 -4.19 5.51 -14.47
C ARG A 126 -3.66 5.20 -15.87
N GLN A 127 -2.90 4.13 -16.02
CA GLN A 127 -2.37 3.63 -17.29
C GLN A 127 -3.05 2.33 -17.73
N GLY A 128 -4.13 1.91 -17.05
CA GLY A 128 -4.88 0.72 -17.44
C GLY A 128 -5.62 0.91 -18.77
N PRO A 129 -5.90 -0.19 -19.51
CA PRO A 129 -6.63 -0.12 -20.76
C PRO A 129 -8.05 0.42 -20.55
N LYS A 130 -8.53 1.22 -21.50
CA LYS A 130 -9.93 1.68 -21.53
C LYS A 130 -10.76 0.62 -22.22
N LEU A 131 -11.54 -0.13 -21.44
CA LEU A 131 -12.43 -1.16 -21.96
C LEU A 131 -13.87 -0.63 -22.00
N PRO A 132 -14.63 -0.86 -23.09
CA PRO A 132 -16.04 -0.53 -23.16
C PRO A 132 -16.83 -1.16 -22.00
N GLY A 133 -17.73 -0.39 -21.37
CA GLY A 133 -18.54 -0.87 -20.24
C GLY A 133 -17.84 -0.93 -18.88
N ILE A 134 -16.53 -0.66 -18.79
CA ILE A 134 -15.78 -0.65 -17.54
C ILE A 134 -15.50 0.77 -17.07
N VAL A 135 -15.91 1.11 -15.83
CA VAL A 135 -15.62 2.41 -15.22
C VAL A 135 -14.11 2.54 -14.97
N ALA A 136 -13.51 3.57 -15.58
CA ALA A 136 -12.10 3.89 -15.38
C ALA A 136 -11.76 4.08 -13.90
N CYS A 137 -10.60 3.58 -13.46
CA CYS A 137 -10.20 3.59 -12.05
C CYS A 137 -10.33 4.97 -11.40
N LYS A 138 -9.89 6.02 -12.10
CA LYS A 138 -9.94 7.42 -11.64
C LYS A 138 -11.35 7.91 -11.27
N ASN A 139 -12.40 7.30 -11.84
CA ASN A 139 -13.80 7.65 -11.60
C ASN A 139 -14.46 6.78 -10.51
N ARG A 140 -13.80 5.71 -10.05
CA ARG A 140 -14.30 4.90 -8.93
C ARG A 140 -14.15 5.66 -7.61
N PRO A 141 -15.06 5.51 -6.64
CA PRO A 141 -14.93 6.19 -5.37
C PRO A 141 -13.65 5.75 -4.63
N LEU A 142 -12.97 6.71 -3.99
CA LEU A 142 -11.84 6.41 -3.11
C LEU A 142 -12.30 5.76 -1.80
N GLY A 143 -13.55 5.97 -1.40
CA GLY A 143 -14.06 5.58 -0.09
C GLY A 143 -13.45 6.44 1.05
N SER A 144 -13.87 6.15 2.28
CA SER A 144 -13.31 6.75 3.49
C SER A 144 -12.42 5.75 4.22
N ILE A 145 -11.35 6.25 4.84
CA ILE A 145 -10.56 5.51 5.83
C ILE A 145 -10.89 6.13 7.19
N PRO A 146 -11.28 5.34 8.21
CA PRO A 146 -11.49 5.88 9.54
C PRO A 146 -10.20 6.53 10.03
N SER A 147 -10.30 7.76 10.52
CA SER A 147 -9.14 8.48 11.07
C SER A 147 -8.64 7.77 12.32
N PRO A 148 -7.33 7.72 12.62
CA PRO A 148 -6.81 7.16 13.86
C PRO A 148 -7.40 7.84 15.10
N ALA A 149 -7.74 9.13 14.98
CA ALA A 149 -8.43 9.88 16.03
C ALA A 149 -9.88 9.38 16.30
N ALA A 150 -10.51 8.73 15.33
CA ALA A 150 -11.85 8.16 15.50
C ALA A 150 -11.82 6.74 16.10
N ALA A 151 -10.70 6.02 15.97
CA ALA A 151 -10.55 4.68 16.56
C ALA A 151 -10.35 4.72 18.10
N GLY A 152 -9.91 5.86 18.65
CA GLY A 152 -9.71 6.05 20.08
C GLY A 152 -10.99 6.30 20.90
N THR A 153 -12.12 6.58 20.25
CA THR A 153 -13.36 6.97 20.95
C THR A 153 -14.38 5.83 21.08
N SER A 154 -14.20 4.72 20.37
CA SER A 154 -15.18 3.61 20.37
C SER A 154 -14.91 2.52 21.41
N ALA A 155 -13.79 2.58 22.17
CA ALA A 155 -13.45 1.57 23.17
C ALA A 155 -13.89 1.90 24.61
N ALA A 156 -14.52 3.06 24.86
CA ALA A 156 -14.82 3.54 26.22
C ALA A 156 -16.31 3.44 26.64
N ALA A 157 -17.17 2.76 25.88
CA ALA A 157 -18.59 2.60 26.23
C ALA A 157 -18.97 1.14 26.50
N THR A 158 -18.23 0.44 27.37
CA THR A 158 -18.74 -0.77 28.05
C THR A 158 -18.07 -0.89 29.42
N THR A 159 -18.57 -0.10 30.38
CA THR A 159 -18.42 -0.42 31.80
C THR A 159 -19.64 0.08 32.57
N SER A 160 -20.44 -0.88 33.01
CA SER A 160 -21.05 -0.92 34.35
C SER A 160 -22.11 0.13 34.71
N ALA A 161 -23.38 -0.22 34.52
CA ALA A 161 -24.48 0.27 35.36
C ALA A 161 -25.26 -0.93 35.91
N GLY A 162 -24.90 -1.36 37.11
CA GLY A 162 -25.62 -2.36 37.89
C GLY A 162 -25.82 -1.86 39.32
N ALA A 163 -27.05 -1.42 39.61
CA ALA A 163 -27.75 -1.35 40.90
C ALA A 163 -29.02 -0.52 40.65
N GLY A 164 -30.27 -0.95 40.82
CA GLY A 164 -30.85 -2.07 41.55
C GLY A 164 -32.14 -1.52 42.19
N LYS A 165 -33.31 -1.94 41.74
CA LYS A 165 -34.54 -1.87 42.55
C LYS A 165 -35.47 -3.02 42.22
N THR A 166 -35.68 -3.82 43.27
CA THR A 166 -36.59 -4.94 43.46
C THR A 166 -38.04 -4.64 43.07
N THR A 167 -38.66 -5.54 42.30
CA THR A 167 -40.08 -5.89 42.48
C THR A 167 -40.31 -7.35 42.10
N THR A 168 -40.83 -8.10 43.06
CA THR A 168 -41.37 -9.47 43.01
C THR A 168 -42.55 -9.61 42.04
N SER A 169 -42.61 -10.73 41.31
CA SER A 169 -43.72 -11.71 41.38
C SER A 169 -43.68 -12.75 40.26
N GLY A 170 -43.71 -14.02 40.66
CA GLY A 170 -44.62 -15.03 40.07
C GLY A 170 -44.17 -15.79 38.82
N GLY A 171 -43.95 -17.10 39.00
CA GLY A 171 -44.58 -18.08 38.10
C GLY A 171 -43.66 -18.92 37.20
N GLY A 172 -43.22 -20.05 37.72
CA GLY A 172 -43.55 -21.35 37.13
C GLY A 172 -42.90 -21.80 35.81
N SER A 173 -42.00 -22.76 35.97
CA SER A 173 -42.08 -24.10 35.34
C SER A 173 -41.41 -24.36 33.97
N SER A 174 -40.47 -25.30 34.06
CA SER A 174 -40.26 -26.43 33.15
C SER A 174 -39.41 -26.22 31.91
N GLY A 175 -38.20 -26.81 31.97
CA GLY A 175 -37.34 -27.01 30.83
C GLY A 175 -37.82 -28.13 29.91
N LYS A 176 -37.22 -28.16 28.72
CA LYS A 176 -37.07 -29.40 27.97
C LYS A 176 -35.89 -29.28 27.01
N SER A 177 -34.84 -30.02 27.34
CA SER A 177 -33.72 -30.35 26.48
C SER A 177 -34.21 -31.09 25.23
N GLY A 178 -33.66 -30.76 24.07
CA GLY A 178 -33.85 -31.50 22.81
C GLY A 178 -32.50 -31.76 22.15
N PRO A 179 -32.26 -32.95 21.55
CA PRO A 179 -30.92 -33.53 21.50
C PRO A 179 -30.23 -33.47 20.14
N HIS A 180 -28.91 -33.67 20.22
CA HIS A 180 -28.00 -34.08 19.16
C HIS A 180 -28.52 -35.27 18.34
N HIS A 181 -28.42 -35.18 17.01
CA HIS A 181 -28.37 -36.36 16.14
C HIS A 181 -27.23 -36.28 15.13
N SER A 182 -26.31 -37.23 15.30
CA SER A 182 -25.28 -37.69 14.37
C SER A 182 -25.88 -38.62 13.31
N LYS A 183 -25.08 -38.88 12.24
CA LYS A 183 -25.22 -39.86 11.12
C LYS A 183 -25.78 -39.22 9.82
N THR A 184 -25.28 -39.49 8.60
CA THR A 184 -24.48 -40.63 8.08
C THR A 184 -23.91 -40.33 6.69
N ARG A 185 -22.76 -40.95 6.42
CA ARG A 185 -22.23 -41.52 5.15
C ARG A 185 -23.19 -41.58 3.95
N SER A 186 -22.70 -41.18 2.77
CA SER A 186 -22.65 -41.96 1.52
C SER A 186 -21.61 -41.34 0.61
#